data_AF-A0A758XZT7-F1
#
_entry.id   AF-A0A758XZT7-F1
#
_cell.length_a   1.000
_cell.length_b   1.000
_cell.length_c   1.000
_cell.angle_alpha   90.00
_cell.angle_beta   90.00
_cell.angle_gamma   90.00
#
_symmetry.space_group_name_H-M   'P 1'
#
loop_
_entity.id
_entity.type
_entity.pdbx_description
1 polymer ?
#
loop_
_entity_poly.entity_id
_entity_poly.type
_entity_poly.pdbx_seq_one_letter_code
_entity_poly.pdbx_strand_id
1 'polypeptide(L)'
;MSRFILGDCVRVMATIPDNAIDFILTDPPYLVGFRDRSGRTIAGDVNDDWLQPASNEMYRVLKKDALMVSFYGWNRVDRFMAAW
;
A
#
# COMPACT_ATOMS: atom_id res chain seq x y z
N MET A 1 16.25 -16.12 -2.26
CA MET A 1 15.15 -16.81 -2.95
C MET A 1 13.97 -15.86 -2.95
N SER A 2 13.37 -15.56 -4.11
CA SER A 2 12.23 -14.63 -4.22
C SER A 2 10.89 -15.38 -4.14
N ARG A 3 9.83 -14.70 -3.69
CA ARG A 3 8.46 -15.21 -3.61
C ARG A 3 7.49 -14.19 -4.20
N PHE A 4 6.49 -14.67 -4.93
CA PHE A 4 5.34 -13.89 -5.35
C PHE A 4 4.10 -14.42 -4.63
N ILE A 5 3.32 -13.51 -4.04
CA ILE A 5 2.14 -13.87 -3.25
C ILE A 5 0.94 -13.17 -3.88
N LEU A 6 -0.08 -13.94 -4.25
CA LEU A 6 -1.35 -13.43 -4.74
C LEU A 6 -2.32 -13.28 -3.57
N GLY A 7 -2.74 -12.05 -3.27
CA GLY A 7 -3.72 -11.78 -2.22
C GLY A 7 -3.89 -10.31 -1.92
N ASP A 8 -4.85 -10.03 -1.04
CA ASP A 8 -5.02 -8.71 -0.41
C ASP A 8 -3.78 -8.38 0.44
N CYS A 9 -3.15 -7.24 0.18
CA CYS A 9 -1.87 -6.91 0.81
C CYS A 9 -1.98 -6.75 2.33
N VAL A 10 -3.11 -6.26 2.86
CA VAL A 10 -3.34 -6.11 4.29
C VAL A 10 -3.39 -7.49 4.95
N ARG A 11 -4.14 -8.42 4.35
CA ARG A 11 -4.24 -9.80 4.86
C ARG A 11 -2.92 -10.57 4.74
N VAL A 12 -2.19 -10.36 3.64
CA VAL A 12 -0.89 -11.00 3.43
C VAL A 12 0.12 -10.47 4.45
N MET A 13 0.23 -9.15 4.62
CA MET A 13 1.15 -8.55 5.58
C MET A 13 0.85 -8.98 7.02
N ALA A 14 -0.42 -9.16 7.40
CA ALA A 14 -0.82 -9.67 8.72
C ALA A 14 -0.23 -11.06 9.06
N THR A 15 0.22 -11.83 8.06
CA THR A 15 0.90 -13.13 8.27
C THR A 15 2.43 -12.99 8.42
N ILE A 16 2.98 -11.81 8.13
CA ILE A 16 4.40 -11.50 8.24
C ILE A 16 4.69 -11.08 9.70
N PRO A 17 5.74 -11.60 10.35
CA PRO A 17 6.12 -11.18 11.69
C PRO A 17 6.44 -9.68 11.77
N ASP A 18 6.30 -9.11 12.96
CA ASP A 18 6.73 -7.74 13.26
C ASP A 18 8.23 -7.56 12.95
N ASN A 19 8.63 -6.37 12.50
CA ASN A 19 10.04 -6.04 12.24
C ASN A 19 10.78 -7.07 11.36
N ALA A 20 10.11 -7.65 10.36
CA ALA A 20 10.68 -8.66 9.47
C ALA A 20 11.20 -8.09 8.14
N ILE A 21 10.77 -6.88 7.76
CA ILE A 21 11.04 -6.28 6.44
C ILE A 21 12.06 -5.15 6.58
N ASP A 22 13.13 -5.20 5.77
CA ASP A 22 14.21 -4.21 5.75
C ASP A 22 13.91 -2.98 4.87
N PHE A 23 13.01 -3.11 3.90
CA PHE A 23 12.67 -2.05 2.97
C PHE A 23 11.32 -2.35 2.31
N ILE A 24 10.48 -1.31 2.17
CA ILE A 24 9.22 -1.39 1.45
C ILE A 24 9.28 -0.41 0.28
N LEU A 25 9.01 -0.92 -0.92
CA LEU A 25 8.73 -0.12 -2.12
C LEU A 25 7.30 -0.43 -2.57
N THR A 26 6.45 0.58 -2.61
CA THR A 26 5.04 0.40 -2.95
C THR A 26 4.55 1.44 -3.96
N ASP A 27 3.70 0.99 -4.86
CA ASP A 27 2.99 1.79 -5.87
C ASP A 27 1.49 1.45 -5.78
N PRO A 28 0.78 1.96 -4.76
CA PRO A 28 -0.61 1.61 -4.50
C PRO A 28 -1.57 2.30 -5.50
N PRO A 29 -2.87 1.96 -5.53
CA PRO A 29 -3.86 2.77 -6.24
C PRO A 29 -3.87 4.23 -5.75
N TYR A 30 -3.92 5.20 -6.65
CA TYR A 30 -3.74 6.63 -6.34
C TYR A 30 -5.01 7.35 -5.93
N LEU A 31 -6.12 6.62 -5.84
CA LEU A 31 -7.45 7.13 -5.50
C LEU A 31 -7.97 8.14 -6.53
N VAL A 32 -7.57 8.01 -7.79
CA VAL A 32 -7.94 8.94 -8.87
C VAL A 32 -9.16 8.48 -9.67
N GLY A 33 -9.72 7.32 -9.35
CA GLY A 33 -10.83 6.73 -10.08
C GLY A 33 -10.47 6.43 -11.53
N PHE A 34 -9.26 5.92 -11.76
CA PHE A 34 -8.73 5.64 -13.09
C PHE A 34 -9.74 4.84 -13.92
N ARG A 35 -10.01 5.34 -15.11
CA ARG A 35 -10.82 4.66 -16.12
C ARG A 35 -10.21 4.90 -17.49
N ASP A 36 -9.85 3.82 -18.18
CA ASP A 36 -9.35 3.94 -19.54
C ASP A 36 -10.49 4.02 -20.58
N ARG A 37 -10.13 4.20 -21.85
CA ARG A 37 -11.09 4.32 -22.97
C ARG A 37 -11.94 3.06 -23.20
N SER A 38 -11.48 1.91 -22.72
CA SER A 38 -12.24 0.64 -22.78
C SER A 38 -13.13 0.44 -21.56
N GLY A 39 -13.05 1.33 -20.57
CA GLY A 39 -13.81 1.27 -19.33
C GLY A 39 -13.17 0.43 -18.22
N ARG A 40 -11.90 0.00 -18.38
CA ARG A 40 -11.18 -0.69 -17.30
C ARG A 40 -10.91 0.26 -16.16
N THR A 41 -11.06 -0.24 -14.94
CA THR A 41 -10.82 0.48 -13.68
C THR A 41 -9.79 -0.25 -12.82
N ILE A 42 -9.21 0.47 -11.86
CA ILE A 42 -8.24 -0.10 -10.90
C ILE A 42 -8.98 -0.39 -9.58
N ALA A 43 -8.81 -1.60 -9.06
CA ALA A 43 -9.37 -1.98 -7.76
C ALA A 43 -8.76 -1.14 -6.63
N GLY A 44 -9.59 -0.66 -5.71
CA GLY A 44 -9.13 0.21 -4.62
C GLY A 44 -8.80 1.65 -5.04
N ASP A 45 -9.06 2.06 -6.28
CA ASP A 45 -8.69 3.39 -6.77
C ASP A 45 -9.79 4.46 -6.61
N VAL A 46 -10.89 4.13 -5.94
CA VAL A 46 -11.99 5.07 -5.66
C VAL A 46 -12.12 5.31 -4.16
N ASN A 47 -12.21 4.23 -3.39
CA ASN A 47 -12.31 4.26 -1.93
C ASN A 47 -10.94 3.99 -1.29
N ASP A 48 -10.68 4.65 -0.17
CA ASP A 48 -9.42 4.61 0.57
C ASP A 48 -9.46 3.75 1.83
N ASP A 49 -10.49 2.92 2.00
CA ASP A 49 -10.69 2.06 3.17
C ASP A 49 -9.49 1.11 3.43
N TRP A 50 -8.70 0.81 2.40
CA TRP A 50 -7.50 -0.02 2.47
C TRP A 50 -6.24 0.75 2.93
N LEU A 51 -6.22 2.08 2.81
CA LEU A 51 -5.01 2.89 2.93
C LEU A 51 -4.46 2.90 4.36
N GLN A 52 -5.32 3.16 5.35
CA GLN A 52 -4.92 3.15 6.75
C GLN A 52 -4.53 1.73 7.24
N PRO A 53 -5.32 0.67 6.99
CA PRO A 53 -4.91 -0.68 7.36
C PRO A 53 -3.60 -1.13 6.71
N ALA A 54 -3.38 -0.80 5.43
CA ALA A 54 -2.14 -1.13 4.75
C ALA A 54 -0.94 -0.39 5.38
N SER A 55 -1.11 0.90 5.70
CA SER A 55 -0.05 1.70 6.33
C SER A 55 0.33 1.18 7.72
N ASN A 56 -0.67 0.78 8.52
CA ASN A 56 -0.45 0.16 9.83
C ASN A 56 0.36 -1.13 9.71
N GLU A 57 0.00 -2.00 8.76
CA GLU A 57 0.71 -3.26 8.55
C GLU A 57 2.12 -3.03 7.99
N MET A 58 2.29 -2.10 7.06
CA MET A 58 3.61 -1.70 6.55
C MET A 58 4.51 -1.22 7.69
N TYR A 59 4.01 -0.36 8.59
CA TYR A 59 4.76 0.09 9.75
C TYR A 59 5.11 -1.06 10.71
N ARG A 60 4.15 -1.96 11.00
CA ARG A 60 4.35 -3.11 11.90
C ARG A 60 5.43 -4.06 11.40
N VAL A 61 5.42 -4.39 10.11
CA VAL A 61 6.37 -5.36 9.53
C VAL A 61 7.74 -4.74 9.26
N LEU A 62 7.83 -3.41 9.13
CA LEU A 62 9.08 -2.71 8.88
C LEU A 62 9.97 -2.72 10.13
N LYS A 63 11.27 -2.98 9.95
CA LYS A 63 12.25 -2.90 11.04
C LYS A 63 12.41 -1.46 11.53
N LYS A 64 12.80 -1.32 12.80
CA LYS A 64 13.32 -0.05 13.33
C LYS A 64 14.49 0.44 12.46
N ASP A 65 14.55 1.74 12.23
CA ASP A 65 15.62 2.43 11.46
C ASP A 65 15.70 2.00 9.98
N ALA A 66 14.62 1.42 9.45
CA ALA A 66 14.42 1.14 8.02
C ALA A 66 13.49 2.18 7.37
N LEU A 67 13.32 2.09 6.06
CA LEU A 67 12.54 3.06 5.28
C LEU A 67 11.51 2.40 4.38
N MET A 68 10.42 3.14 4.12
CA MET A 68 9.40 2.83 3.13
C MET A 68 9.37 3.96 2.10
N VAL A 69 9.33 3.58 0.81
CA VAL A 69 9.10 4.49 -0.31
C VAL A 69 7.75 4.15 -0.92
N SER A 70 6.82 5.11 -0.85
CA SER A 70 5.52 5.02 -1.50
C SER A 70 5.45 6.03 -2.64
N PHE A 71 5.02 5.55 -3.80
CA PHE A 71 4.36 6.44 -4.75
C PHE A 71 2.93 6.72 -4.27
N TYR A 72 2.33 7.83 -4.71
CA TYR A 72 0.97 8.19 -4.34
C TYR A 72 0.38 9.24 -5.29
N GLY A 73 -0.95 9.39 -5.23
CA GLY A 73 -1.67 10.41 -5.99
C GLY A 73 -1.46 11.81 -5.42
N TRP A 74 -0.87 12.71 -6.22
CA TRP A 74 -0.60 14.10 -5.82
C TRP A 74 -1.82 14.83 -5.24
N ASN A 75 -2.99 14.65 -5.86
CA ASN A 75 -4.26 15.25 -5.45
C ASN A 75 -4.88 14.64 -4.18
N ARG A 76 -4.24 13.60 -3.61
CA ARG A 76 -4.69 12.89 -2.41
C ARG A 76 -3.58 12.79 -1.37
N VAL A 77 -2.55 13.64 -1.47
CA VAL A 77 -1.43 13.69 -0.53
C VAL A 77 -1.87 13.79 0.93
N ASP A 78 -2.96 14.50 1.19
CA ASP A 78 -3.57 14.63 2.52
C ASP A 78 -3.91 13.27 3.14
N ARG A 79 -4.45 12.34 2.34
CA ARG A 79 -4.83 11.00 2.80
C ARG A 79 -3.62 10.09 2.99
N PHE A 80 -2.70 10.10 2.03
CA PHE A 80 -1.49 9.26 2.10
C PHE A 80 -0.57 9.68 3.25
N MET A 81 -0.41 10.99 3.48
CA MET A 81 0.41 11.50 4.58
C MET A 81 -0.28 11.37 5.94
N ALA A 82 -1.62 11.35 6.00
CA ALA A 82 -2.33 11.10 7.26
C ALA A 82 -2.32 9.62 7.65
N ALA A 83 -2.21 8.71 6.68
CA ALA A 83 -2.21 7.28 6.93
C ALA A 83 -0.87 6.73 7.43
N TRP A 84 0.24 7.41 7.07
CA TRP A 84 1.60 7.07 7.51
C TRP A 84 1.96 7.80 8.81
#